data_AF-A0A6I5NEB5-F1
#
_entry.id   AF-A0A6I5NEB5-F1
#
_cell.length_a   1.000
_cell.length_b   1.000
_cell.length_c   1.000
_cell.angle_alpha   90.00
_cell.angle_beta   90.00
_cell.angle_gamma   90.00
#
_symmetry.space_group_name_H-M   'P 1'
#
loop_
_entity.id
_entity.type
_entity.pdbx_description
1 polymer ?
#
loop_
_entity_poly.entity_id
_entity_poly.type
_entity_poly.pdbx_seq_one_letter_code
_entity_poly.pdbx_strand_id
1 'polypeptide(L)'
;MAKNKARIRQALRQTHRVLAPVMALPLLITLTTGILFQLAANSGQMSEYLWLLDIHRGHFGQLNLEAIYPLLNGLGLLTLVVTGIAMWLQLPRRQKPNRR
;
A
#
# COMPACT_ATOMS: atom_id res chain seq x y z
N MET A 1 12.48 -30.23 5.94
CA MET A 1 11.44 -29.34 5.35
C MET A 1 10.89 -28.26 6.30
N ALA A 2 10.52 -28.58 7.55
CA ALA A 2 9.87 -27.62 8.47
C ALA A 2 10.72 -26.36 8.80
N LYS A 3 12.04 -26.53 8.97
CA LYS A 3 13.00 -25.42 9.22
C LYS A 3 13.02 -24.40 8.08
N ASN A 4 12.88 -24.85 6.83
CA ASN A 4 12.86 -23.98 5.66
C ASN A 4 11.56 -23.16 5.58
N LYS A 5 10.43 -23.80 5.89
CA LYS A 5 9.14 -23.10 5.99
C LYS A 5 9.19 -22.00 7.06
N ALA A 6 9.74 -22.28 8.24
CA ALA A 6 9.87 -21.28 9.30
C ALA A 6 10.72 -20.06 8.89
N ARG A 7 11.85 -20.28 8.21
CA ARG A 7 12.71 -19.21 7.67
C ARG A 7 11.99 -18.35 6.64
N ILE A 8 11.27 -18.96 5.70
CA ILE A 8 10.50 -18.23 4.67
C ILE A 8 9.42 -17.35 5.32
N ARG A 9 8.71 -17.85 6.34
CA ARG A 9 7.72 -17.05 7.08
C ARG A 9 8.32 -15.84 7.78
N GLN A 10 9.50 -16.02 8.38
CA GLN A 10 10.21 -14.92 9.02
C GLN A 10 10.70 -13.88 8.02
N ALA A 11 11.25 -14.33 6.88
CA ALA A 11 11.67 -13.45 5.79
C ALA A 11 10.50 -12.62 5.25
N LEU A 12 9.34 -13.24 4.97
CA LEU A 12 8.13 -12.54 4.51
C LEU A 12 7.69 -11.44 5.50
N ARG A 13 7.68 -11.75 6.80
CA ARG A 13 7.33 -10.78 7.86
C ARG A 13 8.32 -9.62 7.91
N GLN A 14 9.62 -9.91 7.79
CA GLN A 14 10.66 -8.89 7.82
C GLN A 14 10.60 -7.99 6.59
N THR A 15 10.46 -8.57 5.40
CA THR A 15 10.30 -7.83 4.14
C THR A 15 9.07 -6.92 4.21
N HIS A 16 7.90 -7.45 4.60
CA HIS A 16 6.69 -6.64 4.72
C HIS A 16 6.86 -5.51 5.74
N ARG A 17 7.44 -5.79 6.92
CA ARG A 17 7.62 -4.79 7.98
C ARG A 17 8.54 -3.64 7.56
N VAL A 18 9.57 -3.91 6.77
CA VAL A 18 10.51 -2.88 6.29
C VAL A 18 9.91 -2.07 5.13
N LEU A 19 9.26 -2.75 4.18
CA LEU A 19 8.73 -2.09 2.98
C LEU A 19 7.41 -1.33 3.23
N ALA A 20 6.58 -1.81 4.17
CA ALA A 20 5.29 -1.21 4.49
C ALA A 20 5.33 0.30 4.75
N PRO A 21 6.15 0.85 5.65
CA PRO A 21 6.14 2.29 5.91
C PRO A 21 6.57 3.11 4.69
N VAL A 22 7.55 2.63 3.92
CA VAL A 22 8.07 3.32 2.73
C VAL A 22 7.04 3.34 1.61
N MET A 23 6.33 2.23 1.41
CA MET A 23 5.32 2.09 0.36
C MET A 23 3.95 2.67 0.77
N ALA A 24 3.60 2.63 2.05
CA ALA A 24 2.31 3.13 2.54
C ALA A 24 2.21 4.66 2.45
N LEU A 25 3.32 5.40 2.65
CA LEU A 25 3.30 6.86 2.54
C LEU A 25 2.81 7.38 1.18
N PRO A 26 3.44 7.03 0.04
CA PRO A 26 2.96 7.50 -1.26
C PRO A 26 1.58 6.95 -1.60
N LEU A 27 1.24 5.73 -1.15
CA LEU A 27 -0.10 5.16 -1.33
C LEU A 27 -1.17 5.97 -0.60
N LEU A 28 -0.91 6.40 0.65
CA LEU A 28 -1.83 7.23 1.43
C LEU A 28 -2.01 8.60 0.78
N ILE A 29 -0.94 9.21 0.28
CA ILE A 29 -1.01 10.47 -0.45
C ILE A 29 -1.90 10.29 -1.68
N THR A 30 -1.64 9.30 -2.53
CA THR A 30 -2.42 9.05 -3.76
C THR A 30 -3.88 8.73 -3.47
N LEU A 31 -4.15 7.93 -2.43
CA LEU A 31 -5.50 7.60 -1.99
C LEU A 31 -6.25 8.87 -1.56
N THR A 32 -5.65 9.65 -0.66
CA THR A 32 -6.29 10.85 -0.11
C THR A 32 -6.49 11.91 -1.17
N THR A 33 -5.49 12.19 -2.01
CA THR A 33 -5.64 13.17 -3.10
C THR A 33 -6.66 12.74 -4.14
N GLY A 34 -6.73 11.44 -4.47
CA GLY A 34 -7.73 10.90 -5.39
C GLY A 34 -9.16 11.07 -4.85
N ILE A 35 -9.38 10.75 -3.57
CA ILE A 35 -10.68 10.93 -2.91
C ILE A 35 -11.07 12.41 -2.88
N LEU A 36 -10.17 13.28 -2.42
CA LEU A 36 -10.44 14.73 -2.33
C LEU A 36 -10.70 15.35 -3.70
N PHE A 37 -9.93 14.96 -4.72
CA PHE A 37 -10.14 15.42 -6.08
C PHE A 37 -11.52 14.99 -6.63
N GLN A 38 -11.93 13.74 -6.38
CA GLN A 38 -13.24 13.26 -6.78
C GLN A 38 -14.37 14.02 -6.08
N LEU A 39 -14.22 14.34 -4.79
CA LEU A 39 -15.19 15.16 -4.05
C LEU A 39 -15.29 16.56 -4.65
N ALA A 40 -14.16 17.22 -4.92
CA ALA A 40 -14.12 18.53 -5.57
C ALA A 40 -14.78 18.51 -6.96
N ALA A 41 -14.51 17.47 -7.75
CA ALA A 41 -15.13 17.28 -9.05
C ALA A 41 -16.67 17.16 -8.94
N ASN A 42 -17.16 16.38 -7.96
CA ASN A 42 -18.59 16.20 -7.73
C ASN A 42 -19.27 17.49 -7.23
N SER A 43 -18.53 18.39 -6.58
CA SER A 43 -19.02 19.70 -6.14
C SER A 43 -18.89 20.81 -7.21
N GLY A 44 -18.41 20.48 -8.42
CA GLY A 44 -18.23 21.45 -9.50
C GLY A 44 -17.00 22.36 -9.35
N GLN A 45 -16.10 22.06 -8.41
CA GLN A 45 -14.93 22.88 -8.07
C GLN A 45 -13.62 22.36 -8.69
N MET A 46 -13.68 21.43 -9.65
CA MET A 46 -12.51 20.72 -10.19
C MET A 46 -11.33 21.63 -10.57
N SER A 47 -11.59 22.80 -11.17
CA SER A 47 -10.56 23.75 -11.61
C SER A 47 -9.73 24.33 -10.47
N GLU A 48 -10.32 24.51 -9.28
CA GLU A 48 -9.63 25.04 -8.09
C GLU A 48 -8.71 24.01 -7.45
N TYR A 49 -8.91 22.73 -7.77
CA TYR A 49 -8.29 21.59 -7.11
C TYR A 49 -7.37 20.77 -8.03
N LEU A 50 -6.96 21.30 -9.19
CA LEU A 50 -6.05 20.62 -10.10
C LEU A 50 -4.69 20.26 -9.45
N TRP A 51 -4.25 21.04 -8.47
CA TRP A 51 -3.03 20.77 -7.70
C TRP A 51 -3.08 19.44 -6.91
N LEU A 52 -4.29 18.94 -6.56
CA LEU A 52 -4.43 17.60 -5.97
C LEU A 52 -4.04 16.52 -6.97
N LEU A 53 -4.32 16.75 -8.25
CA LEU A 53 -4.02 15.85 -9.35
C LEU A 53 -2.51 15.83 -9.64
N ASP A 54 -1.83 16.97 -9.52
CA ASP A 54 -0.37 17.08 -9.58
C ASP A 54 0.27 16.22 -8.48
N ILE A 55 -0.14 16.43 -7.22
CA ILE A 55 0.33 15.62 -6.08
C ILE A 55 0.01 14.14 -6.27
N HIS A 56 -1.20 13.82 -6.76
CA HIS A 56 -1.63 12.44 -7.01
C HIS A 56 -0.71 11.68 -7.97
N ARG A 57 -0.21 12.36 -9.00
CA ARG A 57 0.72 11.80 -9.98
C ARG A 57 2.18 11.80 -9.50
N GLY A 58 2.50 12.50 -8.41
CA GLY A 58 3.85 12.64 -7.90
C GLY A 58 4.57 13.89 -8.39
N HIS A 59 3.82 14.89 -8.87
CA HIS A 59 4.34 16.22 -9.18
C HIS A 59 4.20 17.12 -7.95
N PHE A 60 5.30 17.35 -7.24
CA PHE A 60 5.35 18.18 -6.03
C PHE A 60 5.99 19.55 -6.33
N GLY A 61 5.48 20.23 -7.36
CA GLY A 61 6.03 21.50 -7.85
C GLY A 61 7.38 21.31 -8.52
N GLN A 62 8.47 21.72 -7.88
CA GLN A 62 9.83 21.59 -8.45
C GLN A 62 10.31 20.13 -8.52
N LEU A 63 9.77 19.27 -7.67
CA LEU A 63 10.11 17.85 -7.65
C LEU A 63 9.12 17.07 -8.51
N ASN A 64 9.56 16.66 -9.70
CA ASN A 64 8.76 15.83 -10.60
C ASN A 64 9.14 14.34 -10.47
N LEU A 65 8.26 13.54 -9.85
CA LEU A 65 8.39 12.09 -9.75
C LEU A 65 7.37 11.35 -10.62
N GLU A 66 6.67 12.01 -11.55
CA GLU A 66 5.54 11.43 -12.30
C GLU A 66 5.87 10.13 -13.04
N ALA A 67 7.12 9.96 -13.48
CA ALA A 67 7.55 8.74 -14.17
C ALA A 67 7.70 7.53 -13.23
N ILE A 68 8.07 7.75 -11.96
CA ILE A 68 8.44 6.69 -11.01
C ILE A 68 7.34 6.49 -9.96
N TYR A 69 6.65 7.56 -9.59
CA TYR A 69 5.70 7.57 -8.49
C TYR A 69 4.51 6.61 -8.70
N PRO A 70 3.87 6.54 -9.88
CA PRO A 70 2.84 5.53 -10.15
C PRO A 70 3.39 4.09 -10.12
N LEU A 71 4.62 3.87 -10.59
CA LEU A 71 5.27 2.55 -10.55
C LEU A 71 5.56 2.12 -9.11
N LEU A 72 6.06 3.04 -8.28
CA LEU A 72 6.30 2.81 -6.86
C LEU A 72 5.00 2.44 -6.13
N ASN A 73 3.91 3.17 -6.41
CA ASN A 73 2.60 2.85 -5.85
C ASN A 73 2.09 1.48 -6.31
N GLY A 74 2.14 1.18 -7.60
CA GLY A 74 1.65 -0.09 -8.14
C GLY A 74 2.43 -1.29 -7.60
N LEU A 75 3.76 -1.26 -7.69
CA LEU A 75 4.62 -2.33 -7.17
C LEU A 75 4.56 -2.42 -5.65
N GLY A 76 4.49 -1.27 -4.97
CA GLY A 76 4.40 -1.22 -3.52
C GLY A 76 3.12 -1.83 -3.01
N LEU A 77 1.98 -1.44 -3.58
CA LEU A 77 0.68 -2.03 -3.24
C LEU A 77 0.67 -3.54 -3.51
N LEU A 78 1.13 -3.96 -4.69
CA LEU A 78 1.19 -5.39 -5.03
C LEU A 78 2.04 -6.17 -4.02
N THR A 79 3.21 -5.64 -3.66
CA THR A 79 4.10 -6.26 -2.67
C THR A 79 3.41 -6.39 -1.32
N LEU A 80 2.76 -5.33 -0.84
CA LEU A 80 2.07 -5.33 0.46
C LEU A 80 0.87 -6.26 0.49
N VAL A 81 0.08 -6.30 -0.58
CA VAL A 81 -1.09 -7.18 -0.71
C VAL A 81 -0.66 -8.64 -0.74
N VAL A 82 0.29 -9.00 -1.61
CA VAL A 82 0.77 -10.38 -1.75
C VAL A 82 1.38 -10.87 -0.44
N THR A 83 2.28 -10.09 0.17
CA THR A 83 2.92 -10.48 1.43
C THR A 83 1.94 -10.50 2.60
N GLY A 84 0.99 -9.56 2.66
CA GLY A 84 -0.08 -9.52 3.64
C GLY A 84 -0.99 -10.74 3.58
N ILE A 85 -1.50 -11.08 2.38
CA ILE A 85 -2.33 -12.27 2.17
C ILE A 85 -1.56 -13.55 2.50
N ALA A 86 -0.30 -13.66 2.05
CA ALA A 86 0.53 -14.82 2.35
C ALA A 86 0.69 -15.04 3.86
N MET A 87 0.91 -13.96 4.64
CA MET A 87 0.96 -14.04 6.10
C MET A 87 -0.38 -14.36 6.73
N TRP A 88 -1.48 -13.79 6.23
CA TRP A 88 -2.85 -14.04 6.70
C TRP A 88 -3.23 -15.52 6.56
N LEU A 89 -2.94 -16.12 5.41
CA LEU A 89 -3.22 -17.54 5.15
C LEU A 89 -2.37 -18.49 5.99
N GLN A 90 -1.25 -18.01 6.54
CA GLN A 90 -0.36 -18.79 7.40
C GLN A 90 -0.69 -18.66 8.90
N LEU A 91 -1.69 -17.85 9.28
CA LEU A 91 -2.12 -17.78 10.68
C LEU A 91 -2.68 -19.15 11.09
N PRO A 92 -2.23 -19.73 12.23
CA PRO A 92 -2.86 -20.91 12.77
C PRO A 92 -4.34 -20.62 13.01
N ARG A 93 -5.24 -21.33 12.32
CA ARG A 93 -6.65 -21.33 12.71
C ARG A 93 -6.68 -21.78 14.17
N ARG A 94 -7.16 -20.92 15.07
CA ARG A 94 -7.42 -21.29 16.47
C ARG A 94 -8.27 -22.57 16.44
N GLN A 95 -7.65 -23.72 16.67
CA GLN A 95 -8.40 -24.93 16.92
C GLN A 95 -9.13 -24.69 18.23
N LYS A 96 -10.46 -24.70 18.20
CA LYS A 96 -11.28 -24.62 19.42
C LYS A 96 -10.72 -25.65 20.40
N PRO A 97 -10.44 -25.29 21.66
CA PRO A 97 -10.04 -26.28 22.65
C PRO A 97 -11.19 -27.27 22.76
N ASN A 98 -10.96 -28.52 22.39
CA ASN A 98 -11.91 -29.59 22.61
C ASN A 98 -11.95 -29.83 24.12
N ARG A 99 -12.85 -29.12 24.82
CA ARG A 99 -13.16 -29.40 26.22
C ARG A 99 -13.90 -30.74 26.25
N ARG A 100 -13.15 -31.80 26.50
CA ARG A 100 -13.69 -33.05 27.03
C ARG A 100 -13.76 -32.94 28.54
#